data_AF-A0AB72X3S6-F1
#
_entry.id   AF-A0AB72X3S6-F1
#
_cell.length_a   1.000
_cell.length_b   1.000
_cell.length_c   1.000
_cell.angle_alpha   90.00
_cell.angle_beta   90.00
_cell.angle_gamma   90.00
#
_symmetry.space_group_name_H-M   'P 1'
#
loop_
_entity.id
_entity.type
_entity.pdbx_description
1 polymer ?
#
loop_
_entity_poly.entity_id
_entity_poly.type
_entity_poly.pdbx_seq_one_letter_code
_entity_poly.pdbx_strand_id
1 'polypeptide(L)'
;MLVMSASTEAAGPVGAMPPGPVPLYGVTVDAVDNMPAVVDALLHLSRTPTVRVVFDEGMDAPHYVGPVAAIRDVAYVMGELVDSSTLKQYTTPQLRERAAAYLHALGSNVDVWEIGNEINGDWTGTTRDVVDKTMAAYEVIKAGGSRTALTLYYNEGCAEQPSRAMFDWVQRNLPPRLRDGLDYVFISFYEDDCKIAPPDWNAVFARLGELFPHAALGFGEVGTRHAARKAALVAHYYGLAITHPRFVGGYFWWYFRQDMVPRSRPLWRSLDAAFLGMPAAVSR
;
A
#
# COMPACT_ATOMS: atom_id res chain seq x y z
N MET A 1 26.67 -23.39 -36.43
CA MET A 1 25.65 -22.44 -35.92
C MET A 1 24.66 -23.23 -35.09
N LEU A 2 24.81 -23.21 -33.76
CA LEU A 2 23.79 -23.75 -32.84
C LEU A 2 22.87 -22.59 -32.47
N VAL A 3 21.61 -22.66 -32.88
CA VAL A 3 20.56 -21.77 -32.40
C VAL A 3 20.06 -22.37 -31.09
N MET A 4 20.40 -21.76 -29.96
CA MET A 4 19.75 -22.11 -28.69
C MET A 4 18.34 -21.53 -28.72
N SER A 5 17.35 -22.41 -28.81
CA SER A 5 15.95 -22.06 -28.62
C SER A 5 15.78 -21.72 -27.13
N ALA A 6 15.56 -20.43 -26.83
CA ALA A 6 15.13 -20.03 -25.50
C ALA A 6 13.67 -20.45 -25.35
N SER A 7 13.42 -21.47 -24.52
CA SER A 7 12.07 -21.83 -24.10
C SER A 7 11.46 -20.64 -23.36
N THR A 8 10.43 -20.03 -23.95
CA THR A 8 9.50 -19.14 -23.25
C THR A 8 8.58 -20.02 -22.41
N GLU A 9 9.09 -20.52 -21.28
CA GLU A 9 8.23 -21.02 -20.23
C GLU A 9 7.53 -19.80 -19.63
N ALA A 10 6.20 -19.74 -19.73
CA ALA A 10 5.43 -18.69 -19.08
C ALA A 10 5.77 -18.72 -17.59
N ALA A 11 6.15 -17.57 -17.03
CA ALA A 11 6.37 -17.46 -15.60
C ALA A 11 5.11 -17.98 -14.89
N GLY A 12 5.26 -19.02 -14.07
CA GLY A 12 4.16 -19.55 -13.26
C GLY A 12 3.66 -18.48 -12.29
N PRO A 13 2.44 -18.64 -11.75
CA PRO A 13 1.85 -17.67 -10.83
C PRO A 13 2.78 -17.41 -9.65
N VAL A 14 2.85 -16.14 -9.24
CA VAL A 14 3.57 -15.75 -8.03
C VAL A 14 3.10 -16.61 -6.85
N GLY A 15 4.05 -17.16 -6.09
CA GLY A 15 3.76 -17.99 -4.92
C GLY A 15 2.95 -17.27 -3.83
N ALA A 16 2.71 -17.92 -2.69
CA ALA A 16 2.05 -17.26 -1.58
C ALA A 16 2.93 -16.12 -1.02
N MET A 17 2.30 -14.99 -0.65
CA MET A 17 3.03 -13.91 0.01
C MET A 17 3.69 -14.43 1.30
N PRO A 18 5.02 -14.28 1.46
CA PRO A 18 5.71 -14.79 2.62
C PRO A 18 5.11 -14.24 3.93
N PRO A 19 5.09 -15.04 5.01
CA PRO A 19 4.73 -14.54 6.32
C PRO A 19 5.87 -13.69 6.91
N GLY A 20 5.53 -12.73 7.77
CA GLY A 20 6.51 -11.93 8.52
C GLY A 20 7.10 -10.76 7.72
N PRO A 21 8.12 -10.08 8.29
CA PRO A 21 8.65 -8.84 7.74
C PRO A 21 9.64 -9.11 6.59
N VAL A 22 9.12 -9.51 5.43
CA VAL A 22 9.89 -9.58 4.18
C VAL A 22 9.78 -8.25 3.41
N PRO A 23 10.83 -7.84 2.66
CA PRO A 23 10.75 -6.64 1.84
C PRO A 23 9.56 -6.66 0.88
N LEU A 24 8.76 -5.60 0.92
CA LEU A 24 7.68 -5.30 -0.02
C LEU A 24 8.18 -4.27 -1.03
N TYR A 25 8.04 -4.61 -2.32
CA TYR A 25 8.35 -3.75 -3.45
C TYR A 25 7.06 -3.10 -3.95
N GLY A 26 6.62 -2.03 -3.30
CA GLY A 26 5.28 -1.47 -3.46
C GLY A 26 5.11 -0.60 -4.71
N VAL A 27 3.98 -0.72 -5.41
CA VAL A 27 3.50 0.23 -6.45
C VAL A 27 1.97 0.34 -6.40
N THR A 28 1.38 1.46 -6.84
CA THR A 28 -0.08 1.64 -6.84
C THR A 28 -0.66 1.62 -8.26
N VAL A 29 -1.73 0.86 -8.45
CA VAL A 29 -2.61 0.90 -9.63
C VAL A 29 -3.94 1.50 -9.18
N ASP A 30 -4.16 2.76 -9.53
CA ASP A 30 -5.31 3.58 -9.13
C ASP A 30 -6.51 3.48 -10.08
N ALA A 31 -6.42 2.64 -11.12
CA ALA A 31 -7.52 2.28 -12.00
C ALA A 31 -7.18 0.98 -12.74
N VAL A 32 -8.19 0.15 -13.03
CA VAL A 32 -8.02 -1.17 -13.66
C VAL A 32 -8.28 -1.17 -15.18
N ASP A 33 -7.90 -0.10 -15.86
CA ASP A 33 -7.92 0.00 -17.32
C ASP A 33 -6.54 -0.32 -17.92
N ASN A 34 -6.52 -0.63 -19.23
CA ASN A 34 -5.29 -1.00 -19.96
C ASN A 34 -4.45 -2.12 -19.29
N MET A 35 -5.14 -3.10 -18.71
CA MET A 35 -4.52 -4.19 -17.94
C MET A 35 -3.38 -4.93 -18.66
N PRO A 36 -3.42 -5.19 -19.99
CA PRO A 36 -2.29 -5.81 -20.67
C PRO A 36 -0.97 -5.04 -20.51
N ALA A 37 -1.00 -3.71 -20.58
CA ALA A 37 0.20 -2.88 -20.41
C ALA A 37 0.64 -2.80 -18.95
N VAL A 38 -0.32 -2.79 -18.00
CA VAL A 38 -0.03 -2.84 -16.56
C VAL A 38 0.67 -4.15 -16.22
N VAL A 39 0.12 -5.29 -16.64
CA VAL A 39 0.72 -6.62 -16.42
C VAL A 39 2.08 -6.74 -17.09
N ASP A 40 2.25 -6.26 -18.33
CA ASP A 40 3.57 -6.24 -18.99
C ASP A 40 4.60 -5.43 -18.18
N ALA A 41 4.21 -4.27 -17.65
CA ALA A 41 5.10 -3.45 -16.84
C ALA A 41 5.47 -4.10 -15.50
N LEU A 42 4.53 -4.78 -14.84
CA LEU A 42 4.76 -5.46 -13.56
C LEU A 42 5.62 -6.71 -13.73
N LEU A 43 5.31 -7.54 -14.73
CA LEU A 43 5.99 -8.81 -15.02
C LEU A 43 7.49 -8.62 -15.27
N HIS A 44 7.88 -7.50 -15.86
CA HIS A 44 9.27 -7.24 -16.26
C HIS A 44 10.12 -6.56 -15.17
N LEU A 45 9.56 -6.26 -13.99
CA LEU A 45 10.34 -5.74 -12.87
C LEU A 45 11.27 -6.83 -12.35
N SER A 46 12.48 -6.44 -11.94
CA SER A 46 13.54 -7.36 -11.47
C SER A 46 13.23 -8.01 -10.11
N ARG A 47 12.19 -7.53 -9.43
CA ARG A 47 11.66 -8.07 -8.17
C ARG A 47 10.16 -8.20 -8.29
N THR A 48 9.59 -9.24 -7.69
CA THR A 48 8.13 -9.42 -7.61
C THR A 48 7.51 -8.26 -6.83
N PRO A 49 6.70 -7.40 -7.46
CA PRO A 49 6.09 -6.26 -6.79
C PRO A 49 4.96 -6.71 -5.86
N THR A 50 4.61 -5.84 -4.91
CA THR A 50 3.30 -5.83 -4.25
C THR A 50 2.52 -4.66 -4.81
N VAL A 51 1.42 -4.95 -5.48
CA VAL A 51 0.59 -3.94 -6.13
C VAL A 51 -0.56 -3.57 -5.21
N ARG A 52 -0.61 -2.30 -4.82
CA ARG A 52 -1.77 -1.68 -4.18
C ARG A 52 -2.79 -1.37 -5.28
N VAL A 53 -3.96 -2.00 -5.23
CA VAL A 53 -5.05 -1.76 -6.17
C VAL A 53 -6.12 -0.94 -5.47
N VAL A 54 -6.42 0.24 -6.01
CA VAL A 54 -7.49 1.11 -5.51
C VAL A 54 -8.82 0.56 -5.97
N PHE A 55 -9.74 0.28 -5.05
CA PHE A 55 -11.13 -0.03 -5.39
C PHE A 55 -11.96 1.24 -5.35
N ASP A 56 -12.23 1.80 -6.54
CA ASP A 56 -12.92 3.05 -6.76
C ASP A 56 -14.32 3.08 -6.15
N GLU A 57 -14.75 4.29 -5.77
CA GLU A 57 -16.06 4.53 -5.24
C GLU A 57 -17.17 4.14 -6.23
N GLY A 58 -18.25 3.57 -5.71
CA GLY A 58 -19.39 3.13 -6.54
C GLY A 58 -19.15 1.87 -7.38
N MET A 59 -17.90 1.38 -7.51
CA MET A 59 -17.60 0.14 -8.23
C MET A 59 -17.81 -1.08 -7.33
N ASP A 60 -18.32 -2.17 -7.89
CA ASP A 60 -18.56 -3.42 -7.17
C ASP A 60 -17.43 -4.44 -7.38
N ALA A 61 -17.35 -5.45 -6.52
CA ALA A 61 -16.27 -6.42 -6.56
C ALA A 61 -16.12 -7.17 -7.91
N PRO A 62 -17.21 -7.55 -8.62
CA PRO A 62 -17.12 -8.14 -9.97
C PRO A 62 -16.30 -7.34 -10.98
N HIS A 63 -16.31 -6.01 -10.89
CA HIS A 63 -15.49 -5.15 -11.75
C HIS A 63 -13.98 -5.49 -11.67
N TYR A 64 -13.53 -5.93 -10.50
CA TYR A 64 -12.11 -6.15 -10.20
C TYR A 64 -11.67 -7.61 -10.36
N VAL A 65 -12.57 -8.58 -10.54
CA VAL A 65 -12.22 -10.02 -10.58
C VAL A 65 -11.17 -10.34 -11.64
N GLY A 66 -11.38 -9.92 -12.88
CA GLY A 66 -10.45 -10.14 -13.99
C GLY A 66 -9.13 -9.39 -13.80
N PRO A 67 -9.15 -8.06 -13.59
CA PRO A 67 -7.94 -7.28 -13.38
C PRO A 67 -7.07 -7.73 -12.21
N VAL A 68 -7.67 -8.00 -11.04
CA VAL A 68 -6.93 -8.42 -9.84
C VAL A 68 -6.32 -9.81 -10.04
N ALA A 69 -7.03 -10.74 -10.69
CA ALA A 69 -6.45 -12.04 -11.05
C ALA A 69 -5.23 -11.88 -11.97
N ALA A 70 -5.33 -11.04 -13.01
CA ALA A 70 -4.23 -10.80 -13.94
C ALA A 70 -3.01 -10.15 -13.29
N ILE A 71 -3.21 -9.25 -12.32
CA ILE A 71 -2.11 -8.71 -11.50
C ILE A 71 -1.53 -9.82 -10.62
N ARG A 72 -2.37 -10.64 -9.99
CA ARG A 72 -1.94 -11.67 -9.05
C ARG A 72 -1.08 -12.77 -9.68
N ASP A 73 -1.23 -13.00 -10.98
CA ASP A 73 -0.38 -13.92 -11.74
C ASP A 73 1.09 -13.47 -11.75
N VAL A 74 1.36 -12.16 -11.65
CA VAL A 74 2.71 -11.58 -11.81
C VAL A 74 3.20 -10.77 -10.60
N ALA A 75 2.35 -10.55 -9.61
CA ALA A 75 2.63 -9.75 -8.42
C ALA A 75 1.85 -10.25 -7.19
N TYR A 76 2.22 -9.79 -6.00
CA TYR A 76 1.31 -9.82 -4.84
C TYR A 76 0.31 -8.66 -4.93
N VAL A 77 -0.85 -8.79 -4.29
CA VAL A 77 -1.90 -7.78 -4.30
C VAL A 77 -2.24 -7.32 -2.89
N MET A 78 -2.24 -5.99 -2.69
CA MET A 78 -2.92 -5.31 -1.60
C MET A 78 -4.16 -4.59 -2.15
N GLY A 79 -5.35 -4.93 -1.67
CA GLY A 79 -6.59 -4.26 -2.08
C GLY A 79 -6.95 -3.13 -1.13
N GLU A 80 -7.05 -1.90 -1.61
CA GLU A 80 -7.58 -0.76 -0.86
C GLU A 80 -9.10 -0.74 -0.95
N LEU A 81 -9.77 -0.98 0.18
CA LEU A 81 -11.23 -1.06 0.20
C LEU A 81 -11.89 0.27 -0.14
N VAL A 82 -11.41 1.38 0.41
CA VAL A 82 -11.95 2.72 0.18
C VAL A 82 -10.83 3.75 0.31
N ASP A 83 -10.69 4.57 -0.73
CA ASP A 83 -9.78 5.72 -0.73
C ASP A 83 -10.20 6.79 0.28
N SER A 84 -9.22 7.45 0.90
CA SER A 84 -9.47 8.43 1.95
C SER A 84 -10.29 9.63 1.45
N SER A 85 -10.17 9.99 0.17
CA SER A 85 -10.91 11.09 -0.46
C SER A 85 -12.40 10.78 -0.64
N THR A 86 -12.77 9.49 -0.70
CA THR A 86 -14.14 9.01 -0.90
C THR A 86 -14.77 8.39 0.34
N LEU A 87 -14.02 8.25 1.44
CA LEU A 87 -14.48 7.63 2.69
C LEU A 87 -15.79 8.21 3.26
N LYS A 88 -16.05 9.51 3.04
CA LYS A 88 -17.29 10.17 3.47
C LYS A 88 -18.53 9.73 2.69
N GLN A 89 -18.37 9.14 1.51
CA GLN A 89 -19.47 8.66 0.67
C GLN A 89 -20.09 7.37 1.20
N TYR A 90 -19.38 6.66 2.08
CA TYR A 90 -19.84 5.42 2.68
C TYR A 90 -20.33 5.67 4.10
N THR A 91 -21.29 4.87 4.55
CA THR A 91 -21.64 4.69 5.97
C THR A 91 -20.94 3.45 6.52
N THR A 92 -20.90 3.29 7.85
CA THR A 92 -20.32 2.10 8.49
C THR A 92 -20.93 0.78 7.99
N PRO A 93 -22.28 0.63 7.85
CA PRO A 93 -22.87 -0.58 7.26
C PRO A 93 -22.43 -0.83 5.81
N GLN A 94 -22.41 0.22 4.98
CA GLN A 94 -21.99 0.08 3.58
C GLN A 94 -20.52 -0.34 3.46
N LEU A 95 -19.64 0.17 4.32
CA LEU A 95 -18.25 -0.28 4.32
C LEU A 95 -18.10 -1.74 4.77
N ARG A 96 -18.91 -2.18 5.75
CA ARG A 96 -18.96 -3.59 6.15
C ARG A 96 -19.40 -4.49 4.98
N GLU A 97 -20.46 -4.10 4.30
CA GLU A 97 -21.00 -4.81 3.13
C GLU A 97 -19.98 -4.85 1.99
N ARG A 98 -19.33 -3.72 1.70
CA ARG A 98 -18.25 -3.63 0.72
C ARG A 98 -17.11 -4.58 1.07
N ALA A 99 -16.60 -4.55 2.31
CA ALA A 99 -15.53 -5.44 2.75
C ALA A 99 -15.92 -6.92 2.57
N ALA A 100 -17.17 -7.29 2.88
CA ALA A 100 -17.64 -8.66 2.75
C ALA A 100 -17.76 -9.10 1.29
N ALA A 101 -18.33 -8.24 0.43
CA ALA A 101 -18.49 -8.51 -1.00
C ALA A 101 -17.13 -8.65 -1.70
N TYR A 102 -16.20 -7.75 -1.40
CA TYR A 102 -14.87 -7.78 -1.99
C TYR A 102 -14.05 -8.98 -1.51
N LEU A 103 -14.09 -9.28 -0.20
CA LEU A 103 -13.44 -10.47 0.33
C LEU A 103 -13.97 -11.75 -0.31
N HIS A 104 -15.29 -11.86 -0.50
CA HIS A 104 -15.91 -13.01 -1.13
C HIS A 104 -15.47 -13.19 -2.59
N ALA A 105 -15.45 -12.11 -3.38
CA ALA A 105 -15.18 -12.18 -4.80
C ALA A 105 -13.68 -12.24 -5.15
N LEU A 106 -12.83 -11.60 -4.34
CA LEU A 106 -11.42 -11.37 -4.67
C LEU A 106 -10.45 -12.06 -3.69
N GLY A 107 -10.93 -12.66 -2.60
CA GLY A 107 -10.10 -13.17 -1.50
C GLY A 107 -9.07 -14.23 -1.91
N SER A 108 -9.26 -14.95 -3.02
CA SER A 108 -8.25 -15.87 -3.55
C SER A 108 -7.09 -15.17 -4.26
N ASN A 109 -7.26 -13.91 -4.65
CA ASN A 109 -6.30 -13.13 -5.44
C ASN A 109 -5.79 -11.88 -4.72
N VAL A 110 -6.26 -11.59 -3.51
CA VAL A 110 -5.81 -10.46 -2.67
C VAL A 110 -5.04 -11.02 -1.47
N ASP A 111 -3.75 -10.68 -1.37
CA ASP A 111 -2.88 -11.18 -0.30
C ASP A 111 -3.01 -10.34 0.99
N VAL A 112 -3.34 -9.05 0.88
CA VAL A 112 -3.51 -8.10 1.99
C VAL A 112 -4.67 -7.14 1.72
N TRP A 113 -5.46 -6.83 2.74
CA TRP A 113 -6.56 -5.87 2.64
C TRP A 113 -6.25 -4.60 3.41
N GLU A 114 -6.18 -3.47 2.73
CA GLU A 114 -6.08 -2.17 3.38
C GLU A 114 -7.48 -1.72 3.82
N ILE A 115 -7.69 -1.74 5.14
CA ILE A 115 -8.99 -1.54 5.80
C ILE A 115 -9.28 -0.07 6.13
N GLY A 116 -8.32 0.81 5.87
CA GLY A 116 -8.40 2.24 6.10
C GLY A 116 -7.21 2.92 5.45
N ASN A 117 -7.48 4.00 4.74
CA ASN A 117 -6.47 4.85 4.14
C ASN A 117 -6.54 6.26 4.75
N GLU A 118 -5.40 6.78 5.18
CA GLU A 118 -5.19 8.13 5.72
C GLU A 118 -6.25 8.59 6.72
N ILE A 119 -6.70 7.68 7.58
CA ILE A 119 -7.89 7.86 8.42
C ILE A 119 -7.78 9.01 9.44
N ASN A 120 -6.57 9.49 9.70
CA ASN A 120 -6.33 10.67 10.53
C ASN A 120 -6.46 12.01 9.77
N GLY A 121 -6.63 12.00 8.43
CA GLY A 121 -6.80 13.20 7.62
C GLY A 121 -8.07 13.97 7.94
N ASP A 122 -8.01 15.30 7.89
CA ASP A 122 -9.12 16.18 8.30
C ASP A 122 -10.34 16.07 7.36
N TRP A 123 -10.11 15.66 6.11
CA TRP A 123 -11.14 15.52 5.08
C TRP A 123 -12.00 14.27 5.23
N THR A 124 -11.56 13.29 6.02
CA THR A 124 -12.16 11.95 6.12
C THR A 124 -13.49 11.91 6.88
N GLY A 125 -13.83 12.98 7.61
CA GLY A 125 -15.06 13.08 8.40
C GLY A 125 -14.81 13.08 9.90
N THR A 126 -15.85 12.82 10.70
CA THR A 126 -15.73 12.81 12.16
C THR A 126 -14.90 11.61 12.62
N THR A 127 -14.06 11.78 13.64
CA THR A 127 -13.21 10.71 14.17
C THR A 127 -13.98 9.44 14.51
N ARG A 128 -15.16 9.57 15.15
CA ARG A 128 -15.98 8.41 15.51
C ARG A 128 -16.41 7.62 14.27
N ASP A 129 -16.96 8.32 13.27
CA ASP A 129 -17.44 7.70 12.03
C ASP A 129 -16.30 6.97 11.29
N VAL A 130 -15.14 7.61 11.19
CA VAL A 130 -13.95 7.04 10.55
C VAL A 130 -13.43 5.80 11.28
N VAL A 131 -13.38 5.84 12.62
CA VAL A 131 -12.97 4.68 13.43
C VAL A 131 -13.99 3.54 13.33
N ASP A 132 -15.29 3.85 13.39
CA ASP A 132 -16.37 2.85 13.28
C ASP A 132 -16.32 2.15 11.91
N LYS A 133 -16.09 2.90 10.83
CA LYS A 133 -15.85 2.40 9.47
C LYS A 133 -14.65 1.46 9.39
N THR A 134 -13.49 1.93 9.86
CA THR A 134 -12.24 1.15 9.85
C THR A 134 -12.41 -0.16 10.63
N MET A 135 -13.07 -0.11 11.79
CA MET A 135 -13.39 -1.30 12.59
C MET A 135 -14.35 -2.26 11.88
N ALA A 136 -15.34 -1.75 11.16
CA ALA A 136 -16.27 -2.59 10.42
C ALA A 136 -15.58 -3.38 9.29
N ALA A 137 -14.67 -2.75 8.56
CA ALA A 137 -13.83 -3.43 7.56
C ALA A 137 -12.89 -4.44 8.23
N TYR A 138 -12.17 -4.02 9.28
CA TYR A 138 -11.26 -4.87 10.06
C TYR A 138 -11.92 -6.18 10.53
N GLU A 139 -13.11 -6.08 11.13
CA GLU A 139 -13.82 -7.24 11.66
C GLU A 139 -14.18 -8.26 10.57
N VAL A 140 -14.62 -7.79 9.41
CA VAL A 140 -14.96 -8.66 8.27
C VAL A 140 -13.72 -9.37 7.75
N ILE A 141 -12.64 -8.63 7.49
CA ILE A 141 -11.41 -9.20 6.93
C ILE A 141 -10.76 -10.20 7.91
N LYS A 142 -10.67 -9.86 9.20
CA LYS A 142 -10.10 -10.78 10.20
C LYS A 142 -10.98 -12.01 10.41
N ALA A 143 -12.31 -11.89 10.38
CA ALA A 143 -13.22 -13.04 10.47
C ALA A 143 -13.04 -14.01 9.29
N GLY A 144 -12.66 -13.50 8.11
CA GLY A 144 -12.28 -14.32 6.96
C GLY A 144 -10.84 -14.85 6.98
N GLY A 145 -10.08 -14.64 8.06
CA GLY A 145 -8.71 -15.13 8.20
C GLY A 145 -7.68 -14.44 7.31
N SER A 146 -8.02 -13.27 6.73
CA SER A 146 -7.15 -12.53 5.81
C SER A 146 -6.27 -11.51 6.51
N ARG A 147 -5.15 -11.12 5.88
CA ARG A 147 -4.22 -10.12 6.40
C ARG A 147 -4.78 -8.72 6.22
N THR A 148 -4.57 -7.86 7.22
CA THR A 148 -5.03 -6.47 7.26
C THR A 148 -3.87 -5.48 7.23
N ALA A 149 -4.05 -4.39 6.49
CA ALA A 149 -3.19 -3.22 6.48
C ALA A 149 -3.98 -1.95 6.87
N LEU A 150 -3.30 -1.00 7.49
CA LEU A 150 -3.80 0.36 7.72
C LEU A 150 -2.75 1.35 7.27
N THR A 151 -3.10 2.29 6.38
CA THR A 151 -2.21 3.38 5.96
C THR A 151 -2.61 4.67 6.68
N LEU A 152 -1.64 5.32 7.33
CA LEU A 152 -1.80 6.54 8.13
C LEU A 152 -1.15 7.72 7.42
N TYR A 153 -1.79 8.89 7.45
CA TYR A 153 -1.24 10.11 6.86
C TYR A 153 -0.22 10.73 7.79
N TYR A 154 1.05 10.77 7.38
CA TYR A 154 2.10 11.42 8.16
C TYR A 154 2.05 12.94 7.95
N ASN A 155 1.60 13.63 8.99
CA ASN A 155 1.43 15.08 9.02
C ASN A 155 2.05 15.73 10.28
N GLU A 156 3.00 15.05 10.93
CA GLU A 156 3.69 15.59 12.11
C GLU A 156 4.43 16.88 11.75
N GLY A 157 4.14 17.97 12.47
CA GLY A 157 4.73 19.29 12.23
C GLY A 157 4.05 20.11 11.11
N CYS A 158 3.05 19.57 10.42
CA CYS A 158 2.29 20.28 9.39
C CYS A 158 0.77 20.05 9.45
N ALA A 159 0.28 19.28 10.43
CA ALA A 159 -1.15 19.03 10.61
C ALA A 159 -1.92 20.35 10.78
N GLU A 160 -3.00 20.52 10.01
CA GLU A 160 -3.88 21.70 10.12
C GLU A 160 -4.51 21.77 11.52
N GLN A 161 -4.97 20.63 12.02
CA GLN A 161 -5.43 20.46 13.39
C GLN A 161 -4.42 19.62 14.19
N PRO A 162 -3.86 20.13 15.30
CA PRO A 162 -2.93 19.35 16.12
C PRO A 162 -3.50 18.03 16.65
N SER A 163 -4.82 17.96 16.86
CA SER A 163 -5.52 16.72 17.27
C SER A 163 -5.52 15.63 16.19
N ARG A 164 -5.14 15.97 14.96
CA ARG A 164 -5.09 15.13 13.77
C ARG A 164 -3.66 14.79 13.34
N ALA A 165 -2.67 15.30 14.08
CA ALA A 165 -1.29 14.82 13.99
C ALA A 165 -1.27 13.30 14.22
N MET A 166 -0.65 12.58 13.29
CA MET A 166 -0.71 11.12 13.16
C MET A 166 -0.60 10.37 14.49
N PHE A 167 0.46 10.62 15.27
CA PHE A 167 0.72 9.88 16.50
C PHE A 167 -0.29 10.19 17.60
N ASP A 168 -0.58 11.46 17.81
CA ASP A 168 -1.55 11.92 18.81
C ASP A 168 -2.95 11.43 18.48
N TRP A 169 -3.34 11.47 17.21
CA TRP A 169 -4.64 10.99 16.75
C TRP A 169 -4.77 9.47 16.94
N VAL A 170 -3.76 8.70 16.54
CA VAL A 170 -3.75 7.24 16.72
C VAL A 170 -3.91 6.86 18.18
N GLN A 171 -3.10 7.48 19.06
CA GLN A 171 -3.05 7.11 20.47
C GLN A 171 -4.37 7.42 21.20
N ARG A 172 -5.07 8.48 20.79
CA ARG A 172 -6.35 8.88 21.39
C ARG A 172 -7.56 8.11 20.86
N ASN A 173 -7.53 7.71 19.58
CA ASN A 173 -8.74 7.32 18.87
C ASN A 173 -8.77 5.86 18.43
N LEU A 174 -7.63 5.21 18.20
CA LEU A 174 -7.64 3.82 17.74
C LEU A 174 -7.75 2.84 18.92
N PRO A 175 -8.76 1.94 18.91
CA PRO A 175 -8.94 0.99 19.99
C PRO A 175 -7.76 0.00 20.05
N PRO A 176 -7.34 -0.44 21.25
CA PRO A 176 -6.24 -1.39 21.41
C PRO A 176 -6.38 -2.65 20.55
N ARG A 177 -7.59 -3.21 20.46
CA ARG A 177 -7.89 -4.40 19.63
C ARG A 177 -7.52 -4.23 18.16
N LEU A 178 -7.64 -3.02 17.61
CA LEU A 178 -7.21 -2.74 16.24
C LEU A 178 -5.69 -2.64 16.19
N ARG A 179 -5.09 -1.84 17.08
CA ARG A 179 -3.63 -1.62 17.11
C ARG A 179 -2.82 -2.91 17.32
N ASP A 180 -3.35 -3.83 18.12
CA ASP A 180 -2.70 -5.09 18.44
C ASP A 180 -2.94 -6.18 17.38
N GLY A 181 -3.97 -6.03 16.53
CA GLY A 181 -4.40 -7.10 15.61
C GLY A 181 -4.11 -6.86 14.13
N LEU A 182 -3.61 -5.69 13.77
CA LEU A 182 -3.17 -5.35 12.41
C LEU A 182 -1.91 -6.13 12.01
N ASP A 183 -1.88 -6.60 10.77
CA ASP A 183 -0.74 -7.34 10.21
C ASP A 183 0.29 -6.37 9.60
N TYR A 184 -0.18 -5.26 9.02
CA TYR A 184 0.64 -4.19 8.47
C TYR A 184 0.12 -2.80 8.91
N VAL A 185 1.05 -1.89 9.17
CA VAL A 185 0.76 -0.47 9.35
C VAL A 185 1.74 0.34 8.54
N PHE A 186 1.20 1.21 7.73
CA PHE A 186 1.96 1.96 6.75
C PHE A 186 1.80 3.47 6.93
N ILE A 187 2.78 4.20 6.41
CA ILE A 187 2.78 5.67 6.34
C ILE A 187 2.51 6.10 4.90
N SER A 188 1.52 6.96 4.70
CA SER A 188 1.42 7.84 3.52
C SER A 188 2.20 9.12 3.79
N PHE A 189 3.08 9.49 2.87
CA PHE A 189 3.81 10.75 2.94
C PHE A 189 4.08 11.37 1.57
N TYR A 190 3.61 12.61 1.41
CA TYR A 190 3.86 13.46 0.26
C TYR A 190 4.58 14.74 0.71
N GLU A 191 5.83 14.92 0.27
CA GLU A 191 6.60 16.16 0.49
C GLU A 191 5.92 17.41 -0.09
N ASP A 192 4.96 17.20 -1.01
CA ASP A 192 4.21 18.26 -1.66
C ASP A 192 3.18 18.91 -0.72
N ASP A 193 2.67 18.12 0.23
CA ASP A 193 1.59 18.50 1.14
C ASP A 193 2.15 18.93 2.50
N CYS A 194 3.12 18.18 3.01
CA CYS A 194 3.77 18.45 4.29
C CYS A 194 5.18 19.04 4.07
N LYS A 195 5.27 20.37 4.00
CA LYS A 195 6.53 21.11 3.77
C LYS A 195 7.37 21.26 5.04
N ILE A 196 7.86 20.14 5.53
CA ILE A 196 8.73 20.05 6.71
C ILE A 196 10.16 19.69 6.32
N ALA A 197 11.10 19.82 7.26
CA ALA A 197 12.41 19.18 7.10
C ALA A 197 12.24 17.65 6.98
N PRO A 198 13.11 16.94 6.24
CA PRO A 198 13.03 15.50 6.12
C PRO A 198 12.93 14.82 7.51
N PRO A 199 11.90 14.01 7.76
CA PRO A 199 11.75 13.32 9.04
C PRO A 199 12.92 12.37 9.31
N ASP A 200 13.27 12.21 10.59
CA ASP A 200 14.06 11.06 11.01
C ASP A 200 13.16 9.81 10.96
N TRP A 201 13.17 9.14 9.81
CA TRP A 201 12.35 7.96 9.59
C TRP A 201 12.65 6.82 10.57
N ASN A 202 13.88 6.70 11.10
CA ASN A 202 14.16 5.68 12.12
C ASN A 202 13.43 5.98 13.42
N ALA A 203 13.43 7.24 13.87
CA ALA A 203 12.68 7.65 15.04
C ALA A 203 11.16 7.53 14.82
N VAL A 204 10.67 7.89 13.63
CA VAL A 204 9.25 7.76 13.25
C VAL A 204 8.79 6.30 13.30
N PHE A 205 9.52 5.38 12.66
CA PHE A 205 9.17 3.96 12.65
C PHE A 205 9.37 3.28 14.00
N ALA A 206 10.31 3.74 14.83
CA ALA A 206 10.42 3.28 16.22
C ALA A 206 9.15 3.62 17.02
N ARG A 207 8.69 4.88 16.97
CA ARG A 207 7.45 5.30 17.64
C ARG A 207 6.21 4.62 17.06
N LEU A 208 6.15 4.42 15.74
CA LEU A 208 5.07 3.67 15.11
C LEU A 208 5.03 2.22 15.60
N GLY A 209 6.19 1.58 15.73
CA GLY A 209 6.31 0.22 16.25
C GLY A 209 5.83 0.06 17.69
N GLU A 210 6.00 1.08 18.53
CA GLU A 210 5.47 1.08 19.90
C GLU A 210 3.94 1.14 19.93
N LEU A 211 3.32 1.92 19.03
CA LEU A 211 1.87 2.05 18.95
C LEU A 211 1.18 0.81 18.38
N PHE A 212 1.87 0.08 17.50
CA PHE A 212 1.40 -1.12 16.81
C PHE A 212 2.39 -2.27 17.04
N PRO A 213 2.31 -3.00 18.16
CA PRO A 213 3.38 -3.90 18.62
C PRO A 213 3.58 -5.15 17.77
N HIS A 214 2.61 -5.51 16.91
CA HIS A 214 2.65 -6.75 16.12
C HIS A 214 2.72 -6.54 14.60
N ALA A 215 2.43 -5.34 14.11
CA ALA A 215 2.39 -5.06 12.68
C ALA A 215 3.79 -5.01 12.03
N ALA A 216 3.89 -5.46 10.78
CA ALA A 216 4.96 -5.03 9.89
C ALA A 216 4.78 -3.54 9.52
N LEU A 217 5.89 -2.81 9.38
CA LEU A 217 5.88 -1.36 9.22
C LEU A 217 6.46 -0.94 7.87
N GLY A 218 5.93 0.10 7.25
CA GLY A 218 6.44 0.56 5.95
C GLY A 218 5.79 1.84 5.46
N PHE A 219 5.99 2.13 4.18
CA PHE A 219 5.30 3.20 3.47
C PHE A 219 4.17 2.63 2.62
N GLY A 220 2.98 3.20 2.78
CA GLY A 220 1.72 2.80 2.14
C GLY A 220 1.44 3.67 0.94
N GLU A 221 1.98 4.90 0.94
CA GLU A 221 1.97 5.81 -0.20
C GLU A 221 3.20 6.71 -0.16
N VAL A 222 3.83 6.87 -1.32
CA VAL A 222 4.78 7.94 -1.60
C VAL A 222 4.59 8.41 -3.04
N GLY A 223 4.84 9.68 -3.30
CA GLY A 223 4.70 10.21 -4.66
C GLY A 223 4.96 11.70 -4.74
N THR A 224 4.87 12.22 -5.95
CA THR A 224 4.83 13.67 -6.19
C THR A 224 4.09 13.99 -7.47
N ARG A 225 3.41 15.13 -7.48
CA ARG A 225 2.82 15.71 -8.71
C ARG A 225 3.87 16.43 -9.57
N HIS A 226 5.07 16.68 -9.05
CA HIS A 226 6.11 17.40 -9.75
C HIS A 226 6.98 16.47 -10.60
N ALA A 227 6.72 16.44 -11.92
CA ALA A 227 7.41 15.55 -12.87
C ALA A 227 8.95 15.57 -12.75
N ALA A 228 9.56 16.74 -12.55
CA ALA A 228 11.01 16.89 -12.43
C ALA A 228 11.62 16.23 -11.18
N ARG A 229 10.82 15.95 -10.15
CA ARG A 229 11.27 15.35 -8.88
C ARG A 229 11.09 13.83 -8.83
N LYS A 230 10.27 13.26 -9.73
CA LYS A 230 9.84 11.85 -9.64
C LYS A 230 11.00 10.85 -9.57
N ALA A 231 11.97 10.94 -10.48
CA ALA A 231 13.11 10.02 -10.49
C ALA A 231 13.96 10.12 -9.22
N ALA A 232 14.18 11.33 -8.71
CA ALA A 232 14.93 11.55 -7.48
C ALA A 232 14.19 11.02 -6.24
N LEU A 233 12.87 11.20 -6.16
CA LEU A 233 12.08 10.69 -5.04
C LEU A 233 11.93 9.17 -5.08
N VAL A 234 11.79 8.55 -6.26
CA VAL A 234 11.85 7.08 -6.39
C VAL A 234 13.19 6.56 -5.84
N ALA A 235 14.32 7.14 -6.26
CA ALA A 235 15.62 6.72 -5.75
C ALA A 235 15.78 6.98 -4.23
N HIS A 236 15.24 8.10 -3.73
CA HIS A 236 15.31 8.45 -2.31
C HIS A 236 14.53 7.48 -1.43
N TYR A 237 13.21 7.32 -1.66
CA TYR A 237 12.35 6.55 -0.77
C TYR A 237 12.68 5.07 -0.79
N TYR A 238 12.76 4.46 -1.96
CA TYR A 238 13.13 3.04 -2.09
C TYR A 238 14.58 2.77 -1.68
N GLY A 239 15.43 3.80 -1.58
CA GLY A 239 16.81 3.71 -1.08
C GLY A 239 16.95 3.95 0.43
N LEU A 240 15.88 4.24 1.17
CA LEU A 240 15.96 4.51 2.60
C LEU A 240 16.43 3.27 3.39
N ALA A 241 17.40 3.47 4.28
CA ALA A 241 17.88 2.46 5.21
C ALA A 241 17.21 2.65 6.59
N ILE A 242 16.11 1.93 6.82
CA ILE A 242 15.40 1.93 8.10
C ILE A 242 15.79 0.70 8.90
N THR A 243 16.21 0.89 10.16
CA THR A 243 16.80 -0.17 10.98
C THR A 243 15.79 -0.91 11.86
N HIS A 244 14.51 -0.49 11.87
CA HIS A 244 13.49 -1.14 12.67
C HIS A 244 13.27 -2.58 12.19
N PRO A 245 13.30 -3.60 13.07
CA PRO A 245 13.32 -5.01 12.67
C PRO A 245 12.04 -5.50 11.98
N ARG A 246 10.92 -4.80 12.18
CA ARG A 246 9.64 -5.08 11.49
C ARG A 246 9.43 -4.20 10.25
N PHE A 247 10.42 -3.40 9.85
CA PHE A 247 10.30 -2.58 8.66
C PHE A 247 10.41 -3.43 7.41
N VAL A 248 9.44 -3.28 6.50
CA VAL A 248 9.30 -4.07 5.28
C VAL A 248 9.47 -3.25 4.01
N GLY A 249 9.84 -1.98 4.10
CA GLY A 249 9.83 -1.09 2.94
C GLY A 249 8.39 -0.71 2.58
N GLY A 250 7.86 -1.31 1.53
CA GLY A 250 6.63 -0.85 0.89
C GLY A 250 6.98 0.19 -0.15
N TYR A 251 6.71 1.46 0.16
CA TYR A 251 6.93 2.60 -0.74
C TYR A 251 6.00 2.58 -1.94
N PHE A 252 4.72 2.21 -1.77
CA PHE A 252 3.80 2.15 -2.90
C PHE A 252 3.76 3.49 -3.65
N TRP A 253 4.42 3.53 -4.81
CA TRP A 253 4.48 4.71 -5.64
C TRP A 253 3.10 4.95 -6.23
N TRP A 254 2.44 6.00 -5.76
CA TRP A 254 1.04 6.26 -6.04
C TRP A 254 0.73 6.32 -7.55
N TYR A 255 1.65 6.92 -8.32
CA TYR A 255 1.44 7.19 -9.74
C TYR A 255 2.03 6.12 -10.68
N PHE A 256 2.20 4.85 -10.24
CA PHE A 256 2.89 3.85 -11.07
C PHE A 256 2.21 3.66 -12.42
N ARG A 257 0.88 3.53 -12.43
CA ARG A 257 0.10 3.43 -13.67
C ARG A 257 0.36 4.61 -14.62
N GLN A 258 0.35 5.83 -14.10
CA GLN A 258 0.54 7.05 -14.89
C GLN A 258 1.99 7.21 -15.34
N ASP A 259 2.96 6.85 -14.51
CA ASP A 259 4.36 7.20 -14.74
C ASP A 259 5.16 6.10 -15.44
N MET A 260 4.73 4.85 -15.31
CA MET A 260 5.54 3.68 -15.62
C MET A 260 4.83 2.69 -16.52
N VAL A 261 3.57 2.96 -16.91
CA VAL A 261 2.81 2.15 -17.87
C VAL A 261 2.54 2.94 -19.17
N PRO A 262 3.00 2.46 -20.35
CA PRO A 262 3.76 1.23 -20.56
C PRO A 262 5.20 1.33 -20.07
N ARG A 263 5.88 0.20 -19.86
CA ARG A 263 7.26 0.10 -19.36
C ARG A 263 8.33 0.80 -20.19
N SER A 264 7.98 1.30 -21.39
CA SER A 264 8.86 2.15 -22.20
C SER A 264 9.02 3.56 -21.62
N ARG A 265 8.18 3.96 -20.65
CA ARG A 265 8.34 5.24 -19.94
C ARG A 265 9.65 5.24 -19.13
N PRO A 266 10.43 6.34 -19.13
CA PRO A 266 11.73 6.38 -18.46
C PRO A 266 11.70 6.03 -16.97
N LEU A 267 10.65 6.46 -16.25
CA LEU A 267 10.56 6.26 -14.80
C LEU A 267 10.44 4.77 -14.40
N TRP A 268 9.92 3.92 -15.30
CA TRP A 268 9.88 2.48 -15.08
C TRP A 268 11.28 1.90 -14.80
N ARG A 269 12.29 2.34 -15.57
CA ARG A 269 13.68 1.90 -15.36
C ARG A 269 14.28 2.44 -14.05
N SER A 270 13.87 3.65 -13.65
CA SER A 270 14.28 4.24 -12.37
C SER A 270 13.73 3.42 -11.19
N LEU A 271 12.48 2.98 -11.28
CA LEU A 271 11.86 2.12 -10.27
C LEU A 271 12.56 0.75 -10.22
N ASP A 272 12.77 0.12 -11.37
CA ASP A 272 13.42 -1.20 -11.45
C ASP A 272 14.84 -1.17 -10.84
N ALA A 273 15.61 -0.12 -11.14
CA ALA A 273 16.92 0.10 -10.52
C ALA A 273 16.80 0.30 -9.00
N ALA A 274 15.77 0.99 -8.53
CA ALA A 274 15.53 1.19 -7.10
C ALA A 274 15.15 -0.13 -6.39
N PHE A 275 14.34 -0.98 -7.01
CA PHE A 275 14.01 -2.32 -6.49
C PHE A 275 15.25 -3.20 -6.35
N LEU A 276 16.20 -3.13 -7.29
CA LEU A 276 17.46 -3.84 -7.20
C LEU A 276 18.36 -3.33 -6.07
N GLY A 277 18.29 -2.03 -5.78
CA GLY A 277 19.09 -1.35 -4.75
C GLY A 277 18.47 -1.34 -3.34
N MET A 278 17.21 -1.74 -3.19
CA MET A 278 16.53 -1.77 -1.89
C MET A 278 17.33 -2.62 -0.89
N PRO A 279 17.61 -2.09 0.32
CA PRO A 279 18.30 -2.84 1.35
C PRO A 279 17.57 -4.15 1.65
N ALA A 280 18.27 -5.29 1.56
CA ALA A 280 17.71 -6.55 2.01
C ALA A 280 17.49 -6.47 3.53
N ALA A 281 16.32 -6.94 3.99
CA ALA A 281 16.08 -7.09 5.42
C ALA A 281 17.18 -8.00 5.98
N VAL A 282 18.00 -7.47 6.88
CA VAL A 282 19.01 -8.26 7.60
C VAL A 282 18.22 -9.16 8.54
N SER A 283 17.96 -10.40 8.12
CA SER A 283 17.45 -11.43 9.01
C SER A 283 18.43 -11.53 10.19
N ARG A 284 17.96 -11.16 11.38
CA ARG A 284 18.60 -11.53 12.64
C ARG A 284 17.79 -12.66 13.26
#